data_AF-A0A3M1PB00-F1
#
_entry.id   AF-A0A3M1PB00-F1
#
_cell.length_a   1.000
_cell.length_b   1.000
_cell.length_c   1.000
_cell.angle_alpha   90.00
_cell.angle_beta   90.00
_cell.angle_gamma   90.00
#
_symmetry.space_group_name_H-M   'P 1'
#
loop_
_entity.id
_entity.type
_entity.pdbx_description
1 polymer ?
#
loop_
_entity_poly.entity_id
_entity_poly.type
_entity_poly.pdbx_seq_one_letter_code
_entity_poly.pdbx_strand_id
1 'polypeptide(L)'
;MEILASLLIGIIIGSVITYVVLTRSRQSETAQKYESQIQLLKEQHQQEIAAIKDIYGSLTSTSIVSEFPPSNKAYSVEDIRETYPKAYAAWTKDEDRRLWQRYQQGAKINDLAQEFQRKPGAIRSRLKKLGFERAIAP
;
A
#
# COMPACT_ATOMS: atom_id res chain seq x y z
N MET A 1 -36.41 -44.59 19.92
CA MET A 1 -35.06 -43.99 19.83
C MET A 1 -34.82 -43.31 18.49
N GLU A 2 -35.22 -43.91 17.36
CA GLU A 2 -34.93 -43.34 16.02
C GLU A 2 -35.70 -42.06 15.67
N ILE A 3 -36.96 -41.92 16.10
CA ILE A 3 -37.79 -40.73 15.84
C ILE A 3 -37.22 -39.48 16.54
N LEU A 4 -36.62 -39.65 17.73
CA LEU A 4 -35.99 -38.54 18.46
C LEU A 4 -34.68 -38.11 17.80
N ALA A 5 -33.93 -39.05 17.22
CA ALA A 5 -32.69 -38.75 16.52
C ALA A 5 -32.92 -37.96 15.23
N SER A 6 -33.94 -38.31 14.43
CA SER A 6 -34.27 -37.59 13.19
C SER A 6 -34.76 -36.16 13.46
N LEU A 7 -35.53 -35.96 14.54
CA LEU A 7 -36.00 -34.63 14.95
C LEU A 7 -34.85 -33.71 15.38
N LEU A 8 -33.87 -34.23 16.13
CA LEU A 8 -32.68 -33.47 16.52
C LEU A 8 -31.82 -33.10 15.31
N ILE A 9 -31.63 -34.02 14.37
CA ILE A 9 -30.86 -33.76 13.14
C ILE A 9 -31.52 -32.65 12.31
N GLY A 10 -32.84 -32.66 12.17
CA GLY A 10 -33.59 -31.62 11.45
C GLY A 10 -33.42 -30.23 12.08
N ILE A 11 -33.46 -30.13 13.41
CA ILE A 11 -33.25 -28.86 14.14
C ILE A 11 -31.83 -28.34 13.94
N ILE A 12 -30.83 -29.22 14.02
CA ILE A 12 -29.41 -28.86 13.83
C ILE A 12 -29.18 -28.37 12.40
N ILE A 13 -29.67 -29.10 11.39
CA ILE A 13 -29.52 -28.72 9.98
C ILE A 13 -30.23 -27.39 9.69
N GLY A 14 -31.46 -27.23 10.16
CA GLY A 14 -32.21 -25.98 10.01
C GLY A 14 -31.49 -24.80 10.66
N SER A 15 -30.99 -24.97 11.88
CA SER A 15 -30.24 -23.95 12.61
C SER A 15 -28.95 -23.54 11.87
N VAL A 16 -28.20 -24.51 11.32
CA VAL A 16 -27.00 -24.26 10.53
C VAL A 16 -27.33 -23.50 9.24
N ILE A 17 -28.37 -23.92 8.52
CA ILE A 17 -28.82 -23.24 7.29
C ILE A 17 -29.22 -21.79 7.61
N THR A 18 -30.04 -21.57 8.64
CA THR A 18 -30.45 -20.23 9.06
C THR A 18 -29.26 -19.37 9.47
N TYR A 19 -28.30 -19.93 10.23
CA TYR A 19 -27.08 -19.23 10.61
C TYR A 19 -26.25 -18.80 9.39
N VAL A 20 -26.06 -19.69 8.41
CA VAL A 20 -25.32 -19.40 7.17
C VAL A 20 -26.04 -18.33 6.34
N VAL A 21 -27.37 -18.38 6.22
CA VAL A 21 -28.15 -17.37 5.46
C VAL A 21 -28.09 -15.98 6.13
N LEU A 22 -28.24 -15.92 7.46
CA LEU A 22 -28.20 -14.65 8.22
C LEU A 22 -26.81 -14.02 8.24
N THR A 23 -25.75 -14.82 8.26
CA THR A 23 -24.37 -14.31 8.20
C THR A 23 -24.01 -13.80 6.82
N ARG A 24 -24.49 -14.45 5.75
CA ARG A 24 -24.26 -14.02 4.35
C ARG A 24 -24.91 -12.66 4.05
N SER A 25 -26.11 -12.37 4.54
CA SER A 25 -26.83 -11.12 4.23
C SER A 25 -26.13 -9.88 4.79
N ARG A 26 -25.67 -9.93 6.05
CA ARG A 26 -24.93 -8.81 6.66
C ARG A 26 -23.57 -8.57 6.00
N GLN A 27 -22.88 -9.64 5.61
CA GLN A 27 -21.63 -9.53 4.87
C GLN A 27 -21.84 -8.94 3.46
N SER A 28 -22.96 -9.23 2.80
CA SER A 28 -23.25 -8.64 1.50
C SER A 28 -23.53 -7.13 1.56
N GLU A 29 -24.28 -6.65 2.56
CA GLU A 29 -24.58 -5.20 2.68
C GLU A 29 -23.31 -4.38 2.91
N THR A 30 -22.43 -4.87 3.78
CA THR A 30 -21.15 -4.20 4.06
C THR A 30 -20.24 -4.22 2.83
N ALA A 31 -20.10 -5.37 2.17
CA ALA A 31 -19.33 -5.47 0.92
C ALA A 31 -19.88 -4.53 -0.17
N GLN A 32 -21.19 -4.52 -0.39
CA GLN A 32 -21.85 -3.62 -1.36
C GLN A 32 -21.63 -2.14 -1.04
N LYS A 33 -21.66 -1.76 0.25
CA LYS A 33 -21.36 -0.40 0.67
C LYS A 33 -19.93 0.00 0.31
N TYR A 34 -18.95 -0.87 0.54
CA TYR A 34 -17.56 -0.55 0.17
C TYR A 34 -17.36 -0.57 -1.35
N GLU A 35 -17.99 -1.51 -2.08
CA GLU A 35 -17.92 -1.57 -3.54
C GLU A 35 -18.49 -0.31 -4.19
N SER A 36 -19.66 0.16 -3.74
CA SER A 36 -20.26 1.41 -4.20
C SER A 36 -19.39 2.63 -3.89
N GLN A 37 -18.79 2.71 -2.70
CA GLN A 37 -17.85 3.79 -2.36
C GLN A 37 -16.60 3.77 -3.26
N ILE A 38 -16.05 2.59 -3.53
CA ILE A 38 -14.90 2.41 -4.42
C ILE A 38 -15.26 2.82 -5.84
N GLN A 39 -16.44 2.45 -6.31
CA GLN A 39 -16.92 2.81 -7.65
C GLN A 39 -17.13 4.32 -7.77
N LEU A 40 -17.79 4.95 -6.80
CA LEU A 40 -17.99 6.40 -6.79
C LEU A 40 -16.66 7.15 -6.82
N LEU A 41 -15.70 6.73 -6.00
CA LEU A 41 -14.37 7.34 -5.96
C LEU A 41 -13.62 7.19 -7.30
N LYS A 42 -13.74 6.02 -7.95
CA LYS A 42 -13.18 5.78 -9.28
C LYS A 42 -13.81 6.69 -10.34
N GLU A 43 -15.12 6.82 -10.33
CA GLU A 43 -15.86 7.69 -11.26
C GLU A 43 -15.49 9.16 -11.07
N GLN A 44 -15.45 9.63 -9.82
CA GLN A 44 -15.01 10.99 -9.48
C GLN A 44 -13.58 11.25 -9.98
N HIS A 45 -12.65 10.36 -9.68
CA HIS A 45 -11.27 10.49 -10.12
C HIS A 45 -11.14 10.49 -11.64
N GLN A 46 -11.91 9.65 -12.33
CA GLN A 46 -11.91 9.58 -13.80
C GLN A 46 -12.49 10.86 -14.42
N GLN A 47 -13.51 11.46 -13.79
CA GLN A 47 -14.05 12.76 -14.21
C GLN A 47 -13.03 13.89 -14.01
N GLU A 48 -12.32 13.91 -12.87
CA GLU A 48 -11.23 14.87 -12.62
C GLU A 48 -10.13 14.74 -13.69
N ILE A 49 -9.71 13.52 -14.02
CA ILE A 49 -8.71 13.29 -15.08
C ILE A 49 -9.20 13.79 -16.43
N ALA A 50 -10.46 13.52 -16.80
CA ALA A 50 -11.03 13.97 -18.06
C ALA A 50 -11.09 15.50 -18.15
N ALA A 51 -11.56 16.17 -17.09
CA ALA A 51 -11.61 17.63 -17.02
C ALA A 51 -10.20 18.26 -17.13
N ILE A 52 -9.22 17.67 -16.45
CA ILE A 52 -7.82 18.11 -16.55
C ILE A 52 -7.32 17.95 -18.00
N LYS A 53 -7.58 16.80 -18.64
CA LYS A 53 -7.18 16.54 -20.02
C LYS A 53 -7.75 17.55 -21.02
N ASP A 54 -9.02 17.94 -20.84
CA ASP A 54 -9.67 18.94 -21.69
C ASP A 54 -9.07 20.33 -21.50
N ILE A 55 -8.76 20.71 -20.25
CA ILE A 55 -8.06 21.96 -19.93
C ILE A 55 -6.68 21.97 -20.59
N TYR A 56 -5.88 20.90 -20.43
CA TYR A 56 -4.57 20.79 -21.08
C TYR A 56 -4.68 20.84 -22.61
N GLY A 57 -5.67 20.16 -23.21
CA GLY A 57 -5.92 20.20 -24.65
C GLY A 57 -6.22 21.63 -25.17
N SER A 58 -6.98 22.42 -24.40
CA SER A 58 -7.27 23.82 -24.72
C SER A 58 -6.05 24.73 -24.58
N LEU A 59 -5.19 24.47 -23.57
CA LEU A 59 -3.96 25.22 -23.32
C LEU A 59 -2.87 24.91 -24.36
N THR A 60 -2.83 23.69 -24.90
CA THR A 60 -1.85 23.29 -25.93
C THR A 60 -2.10 23.90 -27.32
N SER A 61 -3.29 24.45 -27.59
CA SER A 61 -3.59 25.14 -28.85
C SER A 61 -3.06 26.58 -28.91
N THR A 62 -2.68 27.16 -27.76
CA THR A 62 -1.98 28.45 -27.69
C THR A 62 -0.50 28.15 -27.42
N SER A 63 0.36 28.43 -28.40
CA SER A 63 1.80 28.18 -28.42
C SER A 63 2.56 28.66 -27.17
N ILE A 64 2.58 27.86 -26.09
CA ILE A 64 3.57 27.92 -25.01
C ILE A 64 3.83 26.48 -24.53
N VAL A 65 4.58 25.69 -25.29
CA VAL A 65 5.18 24.46 -24.74
C VAL A 65 6.58 24.26 -25.30
N SER A 66 7.60 24.63 -24.51
CA SER A 66 8.90 23.95 -24.51
C SER A 66 9.69 24.41 -23.29
N GLU A 67 9.52 23.74 -22.14
CA GLU A 67 10.65 23.49 -21.21
C GLU A 67 10.37 22.55 -20.03
N PHE A 68 9.14 22.07 -19.82
CA PHE A 68 8.90 21.07 -18.77
C PHE A 68 8.80 19.67 -19.38
N PRO A 69 9.79 18.78 -19.13
CA PRO A 69 9.72 17.42 -19.62
C PRO A 69 8.48 16.72 -19.02
N PRO A 70 7.77 15.89 -19.81
CA PRO A 70 6.58 15.21 -19.32
C PRO A 70 6.95 14.42 -18.06
N SER A 71 6.33 14.78 -16.93
CA SER A 71 6.44 14.04 -15.68
C SER A 71 5.64 12.74 -15.79
N ASN A 72 6.05 11.89 -16.71
CA ASN A 72 5.69 10.48 -16.76
C ASN A 72 6.86 9.69 -16.21
N LYS A 73 7.15 9.85 -14.92
CA LYS A 73 8.11 8.97 -14.25
C LYS A 73 7.35 7.93 -13.45
N ALA A 74 6.80 6.94 -14.15
CA ALA A 74 6.83 5.59 -13.60
C ALA A 74 8.31 5.22 -13.50
N TYR A 75 8.94 5.54 -12.36
CA TYR A 75 10.37 5.29 -12.16
C TYR A 75 10.64 3.80 -12.31
N SER A 76 11.54 3.43 -13.22
CA SER A 76 11.99 2.05 -13.29
C SER A 76 12.83 1.73 -12.05
N VAL A 77 12.89 0.45 -11.68
CA VAL A 77 13.78 0.00 -10.60
C VAL A 77 15.24 0.32 -10.97
N GLU A 78 15.55 0.27 -12.26
CA GLU A 78 16.83 0.61 -12.88
C GLU A 78 17.19 2.09 -12.61
N ASP A 79 16.29 3.03 -12.90
CA ASP A 79 16.48 4.47 -12.63
C ASP A 79 16.79 4.73 -11.15
N ILE A 80 16.14 3.97 -10.26
CA ILE A 80 16.37 4.09 -8.82
C ILE A 80 17.74 3.53 -8.43
N ARG A 81 18.18 2.45 -9.08
CA ARG A 81 19.47 1.80 -8.83
C ARG A 81 20.66 2.62 -9.31
N GLU A 82 20.47 3.55 -10.25
CA GLU A 82 21.51 4.52 -10.62
C GLU A 82 21.95 5.37 -9.42
N THR A 83 20.99 5.81 -8.60
CA THR A 83 21.28 6.61 -7.41
C THR A 83 21.49 5.75 -6.16
N TYR A 84 20.79 4.62 -6.05
CA TYR A 84 20.84 3.72 -4.90
C TYR A 84 21.03 2.27 -5.36
N PRO A 85 22.28 1.85 -5.64
CA PRO A 85 22.60 0.52 -6.19
C PRO A 85 21.95 -0.65 -5.44
N LYS A 86 21.76 -0.53 -4.11
CA LYS A 86 21.15 -1.57 -3.27
C LYS A 86 19.64 -1.39 -3.05
N ALA A 87 18.97 -0.54 -3.84
CA ALA A 87 17.52 -0.38 -3.77
C ALA A 87 16.80 -1.71 -4.01
N TYR A 88 15.82 -1.99 -3.14
CA TYR A 88 15.02 -3.23 -3.11
C TYR A 88 15.81 -4.53 -2.89
N ALA A 89 17.12 -4.47 -2.67
CA ALA A 89 17.89 -5.65 -2.31
C ALA A 89 17.46 -6.20 -0.94
N ALA A 90 17.58 -7.51 -0.72
CA ALA A 90 17.35 -8.10 0.60
C ALA A 90 18.35 -7.54 1.63
N TRP A 91 17.93 -7.40 2.89
CA TRP A 91 18.83 -7.02 3.98
C TRP A 91 19.55 -8.26 4.50
N THR A 92 20.87 -8.17 4.63
CA THR A 92 21.66 -9.23 5.27
C THR A 92 21.73 -9.01 6.79
N LYS A 93 22.02 -10.08 7.55
CA LYS A 93 22.17 -9.98 9.01
C LYS A 93 23.32 -9.05 9.42
N ASP A 94 24.38 -9.00 8.62
CA ASP A 94 25.52 -8.12 8.87
C ASP A 94 25.19 -6.66 8.57
N GLU A 95 24.42 -6.41 7.50
CA GLU A 95 23.88 -5.06 7.23
C GLU A 95 22.98 -4.59 8.35
N ASP A 96 22.11 -5.46 8.91
CA ASP A 96 21.28 -5.10 10.05
C ASP A 96 22.10 -4.73 11.28
N ARG A 97 23.12 -5.54 11.60
CA ARG A 97 24.00 -5.30 12.74
C ARG A 97 24.76 -3.99 12.59
N ARG A 98 25.28 -3.71 11.40
CA ARG A 98 25.99 -2.46 11.10
C ARG A 98 25.05 -1.27 11.12
N LEU A 99 23.85 -1.40 10.56
CA LEU A 99 22.83 -0.35 10.56
C LEU A 99 22.45 0.01 11.99
N TRP A 100 22.25 -1.01 12.83
CA TRP A 100 21.97 -0.87 14.24
C TRP A 100 23.08 -0.13 14.98
N GLN A 101 24.34 -0.56 14.84
CA GLN A 101 25.49 0.09 15.50
C GLN A 101 25.62 1.56 15.09
N ARG A 102 25.52 1.85 13.79
CA ARG A 102 25.69 3.21 13.26
C ARG A 102 24.55 4.13 13.71
N TYR A 103 23.32 3.63 13.76
CA TYR A 103 22.19 4.40 14.26
C TYR A 103 22.34 4.71 15.77
N GLN A 104 22.81 3.75 16.57
CA GLN A 104 23.11 3.96 17.99
C GLN A 104 24.25 4.97 18.22
N GLN A 105 25.19 5.07 17.28
CA GLN A 105 26.25 6.10 17.28
C GLN A 105 25.73 7.50 16.88
N GLY A 106 24.43 7.67 16.62
CA GLY A 106 23.84 8.95 16.26
C GLY A 106 23.97 9.33 14.78
N ALA A 107 24.30 8.37 13.90
CA ALA A 107 24.33 8.63 12.46
C ALA A 107 22.95 9.06 11.95
N LYS A 108 22.91 10.10 11.11
CA LYS A 108 21.65 10.59 10.54
C LYS A 108 21.15 9.62 9.47
N ILE A 109 19.84 9.59 9.26
CA ILE A 109 19.19 8.73 8.25
C ILE A 109 19.77 8.93 6.84
N ASN A 110 20.13 10.18 6.48
CA ASN A 110 20.72 10.47 5.17
C ASN A 110 22.13 9.89 5.03
N ASP A 111 22.95 9.94 6.07
CA ASP A 111 24.30 9.37 6.07
C ASP A 111 24.23 7.84 5.95
N LEU A 112 23.28 7.22 6.68
CA LEU A 112 22.97 5.79 6.56
C LEU A 112 22.44 5.44 5.17
N ALA A 113 21.62 6.29 4.56
CA ALA A 113 21.12 6.06 3.20
C ALA A 113 22.26 5.95 2.18
N GLN A 114 23.26 6.83 2.29
CA GLN A 114 24.46 6.79 1.46
C GLN A 114 25.35 5.59 1.78
N GLU A 115 25.60 5.33 3.07
CA GLU A 115 26.46 4.22 3.51
C GLU A 115 25.93 2.84 3.07
N PHE A 116 24.61 2.65 3.14
CA PHE A 116 23.95 1.41 2.75
C PHE A 116 23.49 1.41 1.29
N GLN A 117 23.71 2.50 0.55
CA GLN A 117 23.34 2.66 -0.86
C GLN A 117 21.84 2.36 -1.09
N ARG A 118 20.99 2.83 -0.17
CA ARG A 118 19.54 2.59 -0.11
C ARG A 118 18.80 3.88 0.19
N LYS A 119 17.56 4.00 -0.29
CA LYS A 119 16.74 5.20 -0.02
C LYS A 119 16.52 5.44 1.49
N PRO A 120 16.41 6.70 1.95
CA PRO A 120 16.11 7.04 3.35
C PRO A 120 14.87 6.33 3.92
N GLY A 121 13.82 6.17 3.10
CA GLY A 121 12.61 5.43 3.50
C GLY A 121 12.87 3.96 3.83
N ALA A 122 13.78 3.31 3.09
CA ALA A 122 14.17 1.92 3.36
C ALA A 122 14.94 1.80 4.68
N ILE A 123 15.78 2.79 5.00
CA ILE A 123 16.49 2.88 6.29
C ILE A 123 15.49 3.00 7.44
N ARG A 124 14.56 3.97 7.38
CA ARG A 124 13.54 4.17 8.44
C ARG A 124 12.70 2.92 8.66
N SER A 125 12.22 2.31 7.57
CA SER A 125 11.44 1.08 7.62
C SER A 125 12.23 -0.08 8.24
N ARG A 126 13.53 -0.20 7.92
CA ARG A 126 14.36 -1.25 8.49
C ARG A 126 14.61 -1.03 9.98
N LEU A 127 14.95 0.18 10.40
CA LEU A 127 15.11 0.53 11.81
C LEU A 127 13.83 0.28 12.60
N LYS A 128 12.66 0.58 12.02
CA LYS A 128 11.36 0.23 12.61
C LYS A 128 11.23 -1.28 12.83
N LYS A 129 11.55 -2.10 11.83
CA LYS A 129 11.54 -3.57 11.95
C LYS A 129 12.55 -4.12 12.97
N LEU A 130 13.64 -3.40 13.22
CA LEU A 130 14.64 -3.73 14.23
C LEU A 130 14.24 -3.22 15.64
N GLY A 131 13.08 -2.59 15.81
CA GLY A 131 12.51 -2.23 17.12
C GLY A 131 12.64 -0.76 17.54
N PHE A 132 12.98 0.17 16.64
CA PHE A 132 13.28 1.58 16.99
C PHE A 132 12.10 2.57 16.86
N GLU A 133 10.85 2.12 17.02
CA GLU A 133 9.63 2.95 16.83
C GLU A 133 9.59 4.26 17.64
N ARG A 134 10.30 4.36 18.78
CA ARG A 134 10.26 5.54 19.66
C ARG A 134 11.34 6.59 19.42
N ALA A 135 12.39 6.29 18.65
CA ALA A 135 13.57 7.16 18.53
C ALA A 135 13.60 8.00 17.23
N ILE A 136 12.67 7.77 16.31
CA ILE A 136 12.63 8.48 15.02
C ILE A 136 11.61 9.62 15.18
N ALA A 137 12.05 10.75 15.74
CA ALA A 137 11.29 11.99 15.69
C ALA A 137 11.12 12.45 14.21
N PRO A 138 9.98 13.06 13.85
CA PRO A 138 9.72 13.54 12.49
C PRO A 138 10.76 14.55 11.99
#